data_AF-A0A7C9APH3-F1
#
_entry.id   AF-A0A7C9APH3-F1
#
_cell.length_a   1.000
_cell.length_b   1.000
_cell.length_c   1.000
_cell.angle_alpha   90.00
_cell.angle_beta   90.00
_cell.angle_gamma   90.00
#
_symmetry.space_group_name_H-M   'P 1'
#
loop_
_entity.id
_entity.type
_entity.pdbx_description
1 polymer ?
#
loop_
_entity_poly.entity_id
_entity_poly.type
_entity_poly.pdbx_seq_one_letter_code
_entity_poly.pdbx_strand_id
1 'polypeptide(L)'
;MYPWLAFGHMTPFLHLANELAQKGHKISFFLPPKARPKLAHLNLHPDLISFFAVSVPAVDGLPDGVETTSETPMRAGPYLFDAYDLTRPDIESSLSQIGRA
;
A
#
# COMPACT_ATOMS: atom_id res chain seq x y z
N MET A 1 2.12 1.49 -8.06
CA MET A 1 1.94 0.11 -7.57
C MET A 1 1.05 0.15 -6.35
N TYR A 2 -0.04 -0.62 -6.36
CA TYR A 2 -1.06 -0.63 -5.31
C TYR A 2 -1.39 -2.10 -4.96
N PRO A 3 -0.56 -2.74 -4.11
CA PRO A 3 -0.75 -4.13 -3.73
C PRO A 3 -1.83 -4.30 -2.66
N TRP A 4 -2.37 -5.52 -2.56
CA TRP A 4 -3.22 -5.93 -1.45
C TRP A 4 -2.52 -5.74 -0.08
N LEU A 5 -3.29 -5.42 0.96
CA LEU A 5 -2.84 -5.02 2.32
C LEU A 5 -2.26 -6.17 3.17
N ALA A 6 -1.58 -7.12 2.53
CA ALA A 6 -0.92 -8.24 3.16
C ALA A 6 0.58 -8.22 2.84
N PHE A 7 1.44 -8.48 3.83
CA PHE A 7 2.89 -8.50 3.60
C PHE A 7 3.31 -9.50 2.51
N GLY A 8 2.59 -10.62 2.37
CA GLY A 8 2.80 -11.58 1.29
C GLY A 8 2.57 -11.03 -0.12
N HIS A 9 1.84 -9.92 -0.28
CA HIS A 9 1.66 -9.21 -1.55
C HIS A 9 2.54 -7.96 -1.63
N MET A 10 2.65 -7.19 -0.54
CA MET A 10 3.44 -5.96 -0.50
C MET A 10 4.94 -6.21 -0.72
N THR A 11 5.51 -7.24 -0.07
CA THR A 11 6.93 -7.59 -0.18
C THR A 11 7.35 -7.95 -1.62
N PRO A 12 6.71 -8.91 -2.31
CA PRO A 12 7.10 -9.22 -3.69
C PRO A 12 6.82 -8.08 -4.67
N PHE A 13 5.79 -7.26 -4.45
CA PHE A 13 5.61 -6.03 -5.23
C PHE A 13 6.78 -5.07 -5.03
N LEU A 14 7.32 -4.93 -3.82
CA LEU A 14 8.48 -4.07 -3.56
C LEU A 14 9.76 -4.64 -4.18
N HIS A 15 9.93 -5.97 -4.20
CA HIS A 15 11.01 -6.60 -4.96
C HIS A 15 10.89 -6.28 -6.46
N LEU A 16 9.69 -6.41 -7.04
CA LEU A 16 9.45 -6.01 -8.43
C LEU A 16 9.69 -4.51 -8.65
N ALA A 17 9.31 -3.66 -7.70
CA ALA A 17 9.59 -2.22 -7.76
C ALA A 17 11.09 -1.94 -7.84
N ASN A 18 11.91 -2.66 -7.08
CA ASN A 18 13.37 -2.54 -7.14
C ASN A 18 13.90 -2.92 -8.54
N GLU A 19 13.46 -4.04 -9.10
CA GLU A 19 13.87 -4.48 -10.45
C GLU A 19 13.49 -3.46 -11.53
N LEU A 20 12.32 -2.82 -11.41
CA LEU A 20 11.90 -1.76 -12.32
C LEU A 20 12.70 -0.47 -12.10
N ALA A 21 12.96 -0.10 -10.84
CA ALA A 21 13.77 1.07 -10.51
C ALA A 21 15.21 0.94 -10.99
N GLN A 22 15.81 -0.26 -10.91
CA GLN A 22 17.14 -0.53 -11.47
C GLN A 22 17.21 -0.28 -12.98
N LYS A 23 16.08 -0.40 -13.69
CA LYS A 23 15.93 -0.08 -15.13
C LYS A 23 15.59 1.39 -15.40
N GLY A 24 15.59 2.24 -14.37
CA GLY A 24 15.34 3.68 -14.48
C GLY A 24 13.87 4.09 -14.35
N HIS A 25 12.96 3.19 -13.99
CA HIS A 25 11.55 3.54 -13.79
C HIS A 25 11.33 4.22 -12.43
N LYS A 26 10.59 5.34 -12.43
CA LYS A 26 10.08 5.94 -11.19
C LYS A 26 8.83 5.20 -10.73
N ILE A 27 8.80 4.76 -9.48
CA ILE A 27 7.72 3.97 -8.88
C ILE A 27 7.05 4.78 -7.78
N SER A 28 5.74 5.00 -7.92
CA SER A 28 4.88 5.40 -6.81
C SER A 28 4.29 4.14 -6.18
N PHE A 29 4.58 3.89 -4.92
CA PHE A 29 4.21 2.67 -4.22
C PHE A 29 3.30 3.00 -3.04
N PHE A 30 2.07 2.51 -3.10
CA PHE A 30 1.03 2.79 -2.11
C PHE A 30 1.08 1.76 -0.97
N LEU A 31 1.15 2.24 0.27
CA LEU A 31 1.22 1.42 1.49
C LEU A 31 0.42 2.03 2.63
N PRO A 32 -0.17 1.21 3.50
CA PRO A 32 -0.65 1.71 4.79
C PRO A 32 0.50 2.27 5.64
N PRO A 33 0.27 3.36 6.40
CA PRO A 33 1.28 3.95 7.28
C PRO A 33 2.00 2.96 8.20
N LYS A 34 1.28 1.99 8.79
CA LYS A 34 1.83 0.95 9.68
C LYS A 34 2.65 -0.11 8.96
N ALA A 35 2.43 -0.32 7.66
CA ALA A 35 3.22 -1.25 6.85
C ALA A 35 4.58 -0.64 6.46
N ARG A 36 4.64 0.67 6.23
CA ARG A 36 5.85 1.39 5.79
C ARG A 36 7.11 1.11 6.64
N PRO A 37 7.13 1.26 7.98
CA PRO A 37 8.34 1.02 8.76
C PRO A 37 8.83 -0.43 8.68
N LYS A 38 7.93 -1.38 8.44
CA LYS A 38 8.26 -2.80 8.29
C LYS A 38 8.84 -3.14 6.92
N LEU A 39 8.59 -2.33 5.90
CA LEU A 39 9.01 -2.58 4.51
C LEU A 39 10.08 -1.61 4.00
N ALA A 40 10.30 -0.47 4.67
CA ALA A 40 11.18 0.57 4.17
C ALA A 40 12.61 0.10 3.92
N HIS A 41 13.12 -0.83 4.74
CA HIS A 41 14.45 -1.40 4.56
C HIS A 41 14.62 -2.25 3.29
N LEU A 42 13.53 -2.63 2.63
CA LEU A 42 13.54 -3.39 1.37
C LEU A 42 13.53 -2.47 0.14
N ASN A 43 13.38 -1.15 0.31
CA ASN A 43 13.53 -0.19 -0.79
C ASN A 43 15.03 0.04 -1.06
N LEU A 44 15.51 -0.45 -2.20
CA LEU A 44 16.92 -0.33 -2.60
C LEU A 44 17.21 0.93 -3.42
N HIS A 45 16.16 1.65 -3.84
CA HIS A 45 16.24 2.81 -4.73
C HIS A 45 15.36 3.96 -4.22
N PRO A 46 15.70 4.60 -3.09
CA PRO A 46 14.87 5.64 -2.47
C PRO A 46 14.64 6.87 -3.37
N ASP A 47 15.54 7.13 -4.32
CA ASP A 47 15.40 8.22 -5.29
C ASP A 47 14.41 7.91 -6.44
N LEU A 48 14.07 6.63 -6.61
CA LEU A 48 13.18 6.16 -7.68
C LEU A 48 11.89 5.56 -7.15
N ILE A 49 11.86 5.07 -5.91
CA ILE A 49 10.68 4.46 -5.28
C ILE A 49 10.19 5.35 -4.15
N SER A 50 9.05 6.00 -4.37
CA SER A 50 8.37 6.84 -3.39
C SER A 50 7.20 6.11 -2.76
N PHE A 51 7.13 6.12 -1.42
CA PHE A 51 5.99 5.57 -0.69
C PHE A 51 4.88 6.60 -0.50
N PHE A 52 3.67 6.24 -0.91
CA PHE A 52 2.45 7.01 -0.72
C PHE A 52 1.57 6.31 0.33
N ALA A 53 1.02 7.09 1.26
CA ALA A 53 0.17 6.54 2.30
C ALA A 53 -1.21 6.16 1.73
N VAL A 54 -1.75 5.04 2.20
CA VAL A 54 -3.14 4.63 1.99
C VAL A 54 -3.80 4.51 3.35
N SER A 55 -4.76 5.37 3.62
CA SER A 55 -5.60 5.26 4.82
C SER A 55 -6.63 4.17 4.59
N VAL A 56 -6.70 3.18 5.50
CA VAL A 56 -7.75 2.17 5.47
C VAL A 56 -9.00 2.75 6.16
N PRO A 57 -10.12 2.95 5.46
CA PRO A 57 -11.32 3.52 6.04
C PRO A 57 -11.91 2.60 7.12
N ALA A 58 -12.56 3.21 8.12
CA ALA A 58 -13.35 2.46 9.09
C ALA A 58 -14.59 1.85 8.39
N VAL A 59 -14.84 0.57 8.67
CA VAL A 59 -16.00 -0.18 8.17
C VAL A 59 -16.57 -1.02 9.31
N ASP A 60 -17.89 -1.08 9.41
CA ASP A 60 -18.57 -1.93 10.39
C ASP A 60 -18.11 -3.38 10.25
N GLY A 61 -17.63 -3.97 11.36
CA GLY A 61 -17.10 -5.34 11.39
C GLY A 61 -15.57 -5.42 11.34
N LEU A 62 -14.86 -4.33 11.06
CA LEU A 62 -13.42 -4.22 11.30
C LEU A 62 -13.12 -3.61 12.69
N PRO A 63 -12.09 -4.10 13.40
CA PRO A 63 -11.57 -3.38 14.56
C PRO A 63 -11.00 -2.01 14.16
N ASP A 64 -11.06 -1.05 15.08
CA ASP A 64 -10.55 0.30 14.81
C ASP A 64 -9.06 0.32 14.49
N GLY A 65 -8.70 1.08 13.46
CA GLY A 65 -7.32 1.34 13.09
C GLY A 65 -6.57 0.15 12.50
N VAL A 66 -7.26 -0.92 12.07
CA VAL A 66 -6.60 -2.00 11.31
C VAL A 66 -6.20 -1.49 9.92
N GLU A 67 -4.96 -1.79 9.54
CA GLU A 67 -4.42 -1.36 8.24
C GLU A 67 -3.96 -2.54 7.37
N THR A 68 -3.78 -3.71 7.99
CA THR A 68 -3.23 -4.88 7.32
C THR A 68 -4.02 -6.14 7.67
N THR A 69 -3.91 -7.14 6.81
CA THR A 69 -4.48 -8.47 7.09
C THR A 69 -3.90 -9.09 8.36
N SER A 70 -2.66 -8.73 8.74
CA SER A 70 -2.03 -9.24 9.96
C SER A 70 -2.65 -8.71 11.26
N GLU A 71 -3.35 -7.58 11.19
CA GLU A 71 -4.09 -6.99 12.31
C GLU A 71 -5.58 -7.41 12.30
N THR A 72 -6.02 -8.11 11.26
CA THR A 72 -7.43 -8.44 11.03
C THR A 72 -7.68 -9.91 11.34
N PRO A 73 -8.62 -10.25 12.25
CA PRO A 73 -9.03 -11.64 12.45
C PRO A 73 -9.53 -12.26 11.15
N MET A 74 -9.26 -13.55 10.91
CA MET A 74 -9.61 -14.24 9.65
C MET A 74 -11.08 -14.06 9.24
N ARG A 75 -11.99 -14.08 10.22
CA ARG A 75 -13.44 -13.88 10.03
C ARG A 75 -13.83 -12.47 9.55
N ALA A 76 -12.98 -11.48 9.78
CA ALA A 76 -13.18 -10.09 9.39
C ALA A 76 -12.49 -9.73 8.05
N GLY A 77 -11.87 -10.73 7.39
CA GLY A 77 -11.26 -10.56 6.07
C GLY A 77 -12.17 -9.92 5.02
N PRO A 78 -13.46 -10.31 4.89
CA PRO A 78 -14.39 -9.67 3.95
C PRO A 78 -14.50 -8.15 4.14
N TYR A 79 -14.61 -7.67 5.39
CA TYR A 79 -14.72 -6.24 5.66
C TYR A 79 -13.45 -5.45 5.31
N LEU A 80 -12.27 -6.11 5.29
CA LEU A 80 -11.04 -5.48 4.83
C LEU A 80 -11.02 -5.29 3.32
N PHE A 81 -11.69 -6.17 2.56
CA PHE A 81 -11.91 -5.93 1.13
C PHE A 81 -12.84 -4.74 0.90
N ASP A 82 -13.93 -4.64 1.66
CA ASP A 82 -14.84 -3.49 1.59
C ASP A 82 -14.09 -2.18 1.91
N ALA A 83 -13.28 -2.17 2.98
CA ALA A 83 -12.45 -1.02 3.32
C ALA A 83 -11.44 -0.67 2.22
N TYR A 84 -10.82 -1.67 1.60
CA TYR A 84 -9.89 -1.47 0.49
C TYR A 84 -10.59 -0.85 -0.73
N ASP A 85 -11.77 -1.32 -1.09
CA ASP A 85 -12.57 -0.76 -2.18
C ASP A 85 -12.96 0.70 -1.92
N LEU A 86 -13.25 1.04 -0.67
CA LEU A 86 -13.56 2.41 -0.24
C LEU A 86 -12.37 3.37 -0.33
N THR A 87 -11.13 2.89 -0.51
CA THR A 87 -9.97 3.78 -0.75
C THR A 87 -9.96 4.38 -2.17
N ARG A 88 -10.83 3.91 -3.08
CA ARG A 88 -10.86 4.34 -4.48
C ARG A 88 -10.79 5.86 -4.67
N PRO A 89 -11.59 6.71 -3.99
CA PRO A 89 -11.54 8.15 -4.19
C PRO A 89 -10.17 8.76 -3.84
N ASP A 90 -9.55 8.28 -2.77
CA ASP A 90 -8.23 8.75 -2.31
C ASP A 90 -7.12 8.31 -3.28
N ILE A 91 -7.23 7.10 -3.83
CA ILE A 91 -6.32 6.59 -4.86
C ILE A 91 -6.49 7.41 -6.16
N GLU A 92 -7.72 7.67 -6.61
CA GLU A 92 -8.00 8.50 -7.79
C GLU A 92 -7.41 9.91 -7.62
N SER A 93 -7.64 10.52 -6.45
CA SER A 93 -7.05 11.82 -6.10
C SER A 93 -5.52 11.78 -6.15
N SER A 94 -4.90 10.78 -5.53
CA SER A 94 -3.44 10.60 -5.52
C SER A 94 -2.86 10.44 -6.93
N LEU A 95 -3.50 9.63 -7.78
CA LEU A 95 -3.07 9.39 -9.15
C LEU A 95 -3.12 10.66 -10.02
N SER A 96 -4.07 11.56 -9.75
CA SER A 96 -4.14 12.84 -10.47
C SER A 96 -2.94 13.76 -10.22
N GLN A 97 -2.22 13.55 -9.11
CA GLN A 97 -1.07 14.35 -8.68
C GLN A 97 0.28 13.72 -9.06
N ILE A 98 0.33 12.40 -9.24
CA ILE A 98 1.57 11.68 -9.59
C ILE A 98 2.04 12.10 -10.99
N GLY A 99 3.32 12.49 -11.10
CA GLY A 99 3.96 12.86 -12.37
C GLY A 99 3.86 14.34 -12.74
N ARG A 100 3.25 15.19 -11.90
CA ARG A 100 3.21 16.66 -12.09
C ARG A 100 4.36 17.42 -11.42
N ALA A 101 5.41 16.73 -10.98
CA ALA A 101 6.59 17.31 -10.33
C ALA A 101 7.88 16.99 -11.10
#